data_AF-A0A2V9PP28-F1
#
_entry.id   AF-A0A2V9PP28-F1
#
_cell.length_a   1.000
_cell.length_b   1.000
_cell.length_c   1.000
_cell.angle_alpha   90.00
_cell.angle_beta   90.00
_cell.angle_gamma   90.00
#
_symmetry.space_group_name_H-M   'P 1'
#
loop_
_entity.id
_entity.type
_entity.pdbx_description
1 polymer ?
#
loop_
_entity_poly.entity_id
_entity_poly.type
_entity_poly.pdbx_seq_one_letter_code
_entity_poly.pdbx_strand_id
1 'polypeptide(L)'
;MLHGYGRRSDAGHERRTKLVSRTRDIQFAIPIFLLSGVFLAFCPTATAQEGSGATIFKSKCQLCHGADGTGDTTLGKQLQAANLRSKVVQKRTDAELHKVIHDGNGNMPPFADQLGDDQIAQVIRFVRALGKTAKK
;
A
#
# COMPACT_ATOMS: atom_id res chain seq x y z
N MET A 1 -63.51 20.78 -17.92
CA MET A 1 -62.56 20.16 -18.87
C MET A 1 -61.41 19.56 -18.05
N LEU A 2 -61.57 18.43 -17.36
CA LEU A 2 -61.55 17.02 -17.83
C LEU A 2 -60.28 16.65 -18.62
N HIS A 3 -59.21 16.29 -17.91
CA HIS A 3 -58.23 15.25 -18.25
C HIS A 3 -57.78 14.65 -16.90
N GLY A 4 -57.98 13.39 -16.53
CA GLY A 4 -58.29 12.20 -17.34
C GLY A 4 -57.08 11.30 -17.55
N TYR A 5 -56.29 11.02 -16.51
CA TYR A 5 -55.31 9.91 -16.48
C TYR A 5 -55.29 9.41 -15.03
N GLY A 6 -55.53 8.15 -14.68
CA GLY A 6 -55.31 6.92 -15.41
C GLY A 6 -54.51 6.01 -14.48
N ARG A 7 -55.24 5.24 -13.64
CA ARG A 7 -54.71 4.24 -12.71
C ARG A 7 -53.65 3.35 -13.36
N ARG A 8 -52.54 3.12 -12.67
CA ARG A 8 -51.88 1.81 -12.64
C ARG A 8 -51.45 1.47 -11.22
N SER A 9 -52.13 0.45 -10.73
CA SER A 9 -51.83 -0.34 -9.57
C SER A 9 -50.55 -1.16 -9.79
N ASP A 10 -50.01 -1.62 -8.67
CA ASP A 10 -49.33 -2.89 -8.49
C ASP A 10 -47.80 -2.89 -8.30
N ALA A 11 -47.43 -3.73 -7.31
CA ALA A 11 -46.13 -4.22 -6.88
C ALA A 11 -45.27 -3.20 -6.11
N GLY A 12 -45.16 -3.26 -4.77
CA GLY A 12 -45.03 -4.47 -3.96
C GLY A 12 -43.65 -5.07 -4.14
N HIS A 13 -42.61 -4.47 -3.55
CA HIS A 13 -41.35 -5.17 -3.33
C HIS A 13 -41.01 -5.16 -1.84
N GLU A 14 -41.52 -6.21 -1.20
CA GLU A 14 -41.19 -6.59 0.15
C GLU A 14 -39.69 -6.83 0.33
N ARG A 15 -39.25 -6.41 1.52
CA ARG A 15 -38.05 -6.86 2.22
C ARG A 15 -37.68 -8.31 1.92
N ARG A 16 -36.47 -8.55 1.38
CA ARG A 16 -35.72 -9.78 1.65
C ARG A 16 -34.25 -9.49 1.90
N THR A 17 -33.95 -9.48 3.19
CA THR A 17 -32.71 -10.01 3.76
C THR A 17 -32.27 -11.30 3.06
N LYS A 18 -31.14 -11.24 2.35
CA LYS A 18 -30.22 -12.36 2.09
C LYS A 18 -28.84 -11.70 2.00
N LEU A 19 -28.11 -11.50 3.09
CA LEU A 19 -27.35 -12.53 3.81
C LEU A 19 -26.75 -13.54 2.82
N VAL A 20 -25.43 -13.51 2.70
CA VAL A 20 -24.56 -14.67 2.44
C VAL A 20 -25.00 -15.57 1.27
N SER A 21 -24.38 -15.42 0.10
CA SER A 21 -24.19 -16.51 -0.87
C SER A 21 -23.51 -16.01 -2.14
N ARG A 22 -22.24 -15.58 -2.02
CA ARG A 22 -21.29 -15.69 -3.14
C ARG A 22 -20.27 -16.79 -2.84
N THR A 23 -20.79 -17.91 -2.36
CA THR A 23 -20.14 -19.21 -2.20
C THR A 23 -20.86 -20.19 -3.13
N ARG A 24 -20.62 -20.00 -4.42
CA ARG A 24 -20.95 -20.88 -5.54
C ARG A 24 -19.73 -20.67 -6.41
N ASP A 25 -18.69 -21.47 -6.31
CA ASP A 25 -18.64 -22.80 -6.91
C ASP A 25 -17.68 -23.75 -6.14
N ILE A 26 -18.07 -24.19 -4.94
CA ILE A 26 -17.41 -25.30 -4.24
C ILE A 26 -18.24 -26.57 -4.53
N GLN A 27 -18.19 -27.06 -5.77
CA GLN A 27 -19.00 -28.22 -6.21
C GLN A 27 -18.18 -29.36 -6.82
N PHE A 28 -16.93 -29.55 -6.42
CA PHE A 28 -16.20 -30.75 -6.80
C PHE A 28 -15.69 -31.49 -5.57
N ALA A 29 -16.58 -32.38 -5.10
CA ALA A 29 -16.29 -33.72 -4.60
C ALA A 29 -14.81 -33.97 -4.23
N ILE A 30 -14.52 -33.89 -2.93
CA ILE A 30 -13.33 -34.52 -2.36
C ILE A 30 -13.70 -35.99 -2.17
N PRO A 31 -13.19 -36.93 -2.99
CA PRO A 31 -13.36 -38.34 -2.65
C PRO A 31 -12.55 -38.61 -1.39
N ILE A 32 -13.24 -39.08 -0.36
CA ILE A 32 -12.64 -39.78 0.77
C ILE A 32 -12.06 -41.07 0.18
N PHE A 33 -10.86 -40.98 -0.41
CA PHE A 33 -10.07 -42.13 -0.83
C PHE A 33 -8.84 -42.18 0.06
N LEU A 34 -8.97 -43.04 1.06
CA LEU A 34 -7.90 -43.56 1.89
C LEU A 34 -6.74 -44.06 1.01
N LEU A 35 -5.52 -43.98 1.57
CA LEU A 35 -4.29 -44.63 1.09
C LEU A 35 -3.61 -44.03 -0.14
N SER A 36 -2.76 -43.03 0.07
CA SER A 36 -1.31 -43.12 -0.18
C SER A 36 -0.67 -41.76 0.08
N GLY A 37 0.31 -41.76 0.98
CA GLY A 37 1.00 -40.57 1.41
C GLY A 37 1.82 -39.95 0.29
N VAL A 38 1.28 -38.90 -0.32
CA VAL A 38 2.04 -37.83 -0.98
C VAL A 38 1.26 -36.53 -0.76
N PHE A 39 1.25 -36.05 0.49
CA PHE A 39 0.99 -34.63 0.73
C PHE A 39 2.27 -33.89 0.35
N LEU A 40 2.43 -33.65 -0.96
CA LEU A 40 3.43 -32.71 -1.45
C LEU A 40 3.19 -31.40 -0.72
N ALA A 41 4.21 -31.00 0.03
CA ALA A 41 4.27 -29.74 0.75
C ALA A 41 3.95 -28.60 -0.21
N PHE A 42 2.69 -28.15 -0.19
CA PHE A 42 2.31 -26.85 -0.71
C PHE A 42 2.88 -25.82 0.26
N CYS A 43 4.18 -25.55 0.13
CA CYS A 43 4.82 -24.42 0.78
C CYS A 43 4.23 -23.19 0.11
N PRO A 44 3.38 -22.39 0.78
CA PRO A 44 3.01 -21.12 0.21
C PRO A 44 4.31 -20.33 0.16
N THR A 45 4.86 -20.14 -1.04
CA THR A 45 5.90 -19.13 -1.25
C THR A 45 5.28 -17.83 -0.80
N ALA A 46 5.73 -17.30 0.33
CA ALA A 46 5.34 -15.98 0.79
C ALA A 46 5.70 -15.01 -0.33
N THR A 47 4.72 -14.62 -1.13
CA THR A 47 4.88 -13.50 -2.04
C THR A 47 4.97 -12.30 -1.14
N ALA A 48 6.18 -11.91 -0.74
CA ALA A 48 6.41 -10.60 -0.17
C ALA A 48 5.76 -9.62 -1.15
N GLN A 49 4.70 -8.95 -0.70
CA GLN A 49 4.04 -7.94 -1.51
C GLN A 49 5.01 -6.76 -1.60
N GLU A 50 5.94 -6.85 -2.55
CA GLU A 50 6.92 -5.83 -2.90
C GLU A 50 6.18 -4.65 -3.52
N GLY A 51 5.55 -3.84 -2.69
CA GLY A 51 5.09 -2.53 -3.12
C GLY A 51 6.29 -1.74 -3.61
N SER A 52 6.26 -1.28 -4.86
CA SER A 52 7.38 -0.51 -5.42
C SER A 52 7.79 0.62 -4.48
N GLY A 53 9.09 0.91 -4.36
CA GLY A 53 9.58 2.00 -3.50
C GLY A 53 8.89 3.34 -3.71
N ALA A 54 8.44 3.63 -4.95
CA ALA A 54 7.63 4.80 -5.27
C ALA A 54 6.23 4.76 -4.64
N THR A 55 5.57 3.60 -4.64
CA THR A 55 4.26 3.39 -4.01
C THR A 55 4.37 3.57 -2.49
N ILE A 56 5.40 2.97 -1.88
CA ILE A 56 5.63 3.09 -0.44
C ILE A 56 5.90 4.56 -0.09
N PHE A 57 6.79 5.22 -0.84
CA PHE A 57 7.09 6.64 -0.67
C PHE A 57 5.82 7.51 -0.77
N LYS A 58 4.99 7.30 -1.79
CA LYS A 58 3.71 8.01 -1.97
C LYS A 58 2.77 7.83 -0.78
N SER A 59 2.73 6.64 -0.19
CA SER A 59 1.81 6.31 0.90
C SER A 59 2.29 6.74 2.29
N LYS A 60 3.61 6.77 2.55
CA LYS A 60 4.18 6.97 3.89
C LYS A 60 5.07 8.21 4.01
N CYS A 61 5.78 8.60 2.96
CA CYS A 61 6.84 9.59 3.03
C CYS A 61 6.44 10.93 2.41
N GLN A 62 5.62 10.91 1.35
CA GLN A 62 5.25 12.07 0.55
C GLN A 62 4.56 13.19 1.35
N LEU A 63 3.82 12.85 2.41
CA LEU A 63 3.10 13.85 3.20
C LEU A 63 4.04 14.92 3.77
N CYS A 64 5.21 14.49 4.26
CA CYS A 64 6.23 15.38 4.82
C CYS A 64 7.30 15.75 3.79
N HIS A 65 7.70 14.83 2.92
CA HIS A 65 8.82 15.05 1.99
C HIS A 65 8.42 15.58 0.61
N GLY A 66 7.12 15.67 0.31
CA GLY A 66 6.62 16.05 -1.01
C GLY A 66 6.79 14.93 -2.03
N ALA A 67 6.05 14.98 -3.14
CA ALA A 67 6.13 13.97 -4.21
C ALA A 67 7.47 14.05 -4.98
N ASP A 68 8.06 15.24 -5.00
CA ASP A 68 9.33 15.59 -5.61
C ASP A 68 10.54 15.37 -4.68
N GLY A 69 10.30 15.14 -3.38
CA GLY A 69 11.31 14.93 -2.36
C GLY A 69 11.97 16.21 -1.85
N THR A 70 11.42 17.39 -2.11
CA THR A 70 12.01 18.67 -1.67
C THR A 70 11.78 18.95 -0.19
N GLY A 71 10.74 18.35 0.41
CA GLY A 71 10.28 18.71 1.76
C GLY A 71 9.49 20.02 1.81
N ASP A 72 9.19 20.64 0.65
CA ASP A 72 8.49 21.92 0.55
C ASP A 72 6.96 21.81 0.71
N THR A 73 6.50 20.90 1.59
CA THR A 73 5.09 20.83 1.99
C THR A 73 4.85 21.68 3.24
N THR A 74 3.60 22.06 3.51
CA THR A 74 3.25 22.79 4.74
C THR A 74 3.73 22.03 5.99
N LEU A 75 3.46 20.73 6.05
CA LEU A 75 3.89 19.86 7.15
C LEU A 75 5.40 19.65 7.15
N GLY A 76 6.02 19.45 5.98
CA GLY A 76 7.46 19.32 5.82
C GLY A 76 8.22 20.52 6.37
N LYS A 77 7.74 21.74 6.10
CA LYS A 77 8.33 22.97 6.65
C LYS A 77 8.15 23.09 8.16
N GLN A 78 6.99 22.71 8.69
CA GLN A 78 6.73 22.71 10.14
C GLN A 78 7.62 21.72 10.89
N LEU A 79 7.83 20.53 10.33
CA LEU A 79 8.65 19.47 10.94
C LEU A 79 10.13 19.56 10.56
N GLN A 80 10.51 20.55 9.75
CA GLN A 80 11.87 20.71 9.23
C GLN A 80 12.36 19.47 8.46
N ALA A 81 11.48 18.87 7.67
CA ALA A 81 11.77 17.70 6.86
C ALA A 81 12.93 17.98 5.90
N ALA A 82 13.87 17.05 5.84
CA ALA A 82 15.04 17.20 4.98
C ALA A 82 14.66 17.18 3.50
N ASN A 83 15.33 18.03 2.71
CA ASN A 83 15.28 17.94 1.26
C ASN A 83 16.07 16.72 0.80
N LEU A 84 15.35 15.71 0.29
CA LEU A 84 15.90 14.43 -0.12
C LEU A 84 16.77 14.54 -1.38
N ARG A 85 16.60 15.61 -2.17
CA ARG A 85 17.41 15.91 -3.36
C ARG A 85 18.73 16.61 -3.00
N SER A 86 18.87 17.09 -1.76
CA SER A 86 20.06 17.82 -1.34
C SER A 86 21.32 16.95 -1.39
N LYS A 87 22.48 17.57 -1.66
CA LYS A 87 23.78 16.87 -1.64
C LYS A 87 24.07 16.25 -0.27
N VAL A 88 23.56 16.83 0.81
CA VAL A 88 23.77 16.31 2.17
C VAL A 88 23.10 14.95 2.33
N VAL A 89 21.83 14.83 1.96
CA VAL A 89 21.09 13.55 2.00
C VAL A 89 21.66 12.55 0.98
N GLN A 90 21.94 13.01 -0.25
CA GLN A 90 22.43 12.13 -1.31
C GLN A 90 23.87 11.64 -1.11
N LYS A 91 24.66 12.25 -0.20
CA LYS A 91 26.00 11.77 0.17
C LYS A 91 25.98 10.72 1.28
N ARG A 92 24.90 10.61 2.04
CA ARG A 92 24.76 9.54 3.04
C ARG A 92 24.84 8.19 2.36
N THR A 93 25.30 7.18 3.07
CA THR A 93 25.29 5.77 2.63
C THR A 93 23.87 5.21 2.69
N ASP A 94 23.62 4.11 1.96
CA ASP A 94 22.31 3.45 2.02
C ASP A 94 22.02 2.90 3.43
N ALA A 95 23.04 2.45 4.16
CA ALA A 95 22.91 2.01 5.55
C ALA A 95 22.49 3.15 6.50
N GLU A 96 23.04 4.35 6.32
CA GLU A 96 22.63 5.52 7.11
C GLU A 96 21.18 5.93 6.80
N LEU A 97 20.77 5.87 5.54
CA LEU A 97 19.39 6.16 5.14
C LEU A 97 18.43 5.09 5.65
N HIS A 98 18.82 3.82 5.61
CA HIS A 98 18.06 2.71 6.16
C HIS A 98 17.83 2.93 7.65
N LYS A 99 18.88 3.20 8.42
CA LYS A 99 18.77 3.48 9.85
C LYS A 99 17.84 4.64 10.15
N VAL A 100 17.91 5.74 9.39
CA VAL A 100 17.00 6.89 9.56
C VAL A 100 15.54 6.53 9.30
N ILE A 101 15.26 5.68 8.31
CA ILE A 101 13.89 5.24 8.02
C ILE A 101 13.42 4.23 9.08
N HIS A 102 14.27 3.29 9.44
CA HIS A 102 13.97 2.23 10.40
C HIS A 102 13.74 2.81 11.81
N ASP A 103 14.71 3.54 12.35
CA ASP A 103 14.72 4.05 13.73
C ASP A 103 14.04 5.43 13.85
N GLY A 104 13.81 6.13 12.74
CA GLY A 104 13.40 7.53 12.74
C GLY A 104 14.58 8.47 13.01
N ASN A 105 14.33 9.77 12.92
CA ASN A 105 15.34 10.80 13.22
C ASN A 105 14.67 12.15 13.54
N GLY A 106 14.84 12.62 14.78
CA GLY A 106 14.24 13.88 15.23
C GLY A 106 12.70 13.84 15.13
N ASN A 107 12.14 14.69 14.26
CA ASN A 107 10.69 14.76 14.01
C ASN A 107 10.16 13.64 13.09
N MET A 108 11.05 12.85 12.48
CA MET A 108 10.65 11.71 11.65
C MET A 108 10.41 10.48 12.54
N PRO A 109 9.19 9.90 12.55
CA PRO A 109 8.90 8.70 13.34
C PRO A 109 9.65 7.47 12.79
N PRO A 110 9.87 6.44 13.63
CA PRO A 110 10.38 5.15 13.19
C PRO A 110 9.38 4.43 12.28
N PHE A 111 9.89 3.69 11.30
CA PHE A 111 9.08 2.83 10.42
C PHE A 111 9.40 1.34 10.56
N ALA A 112 10.25 0.94 11.51
CA ALA A 112 10.62 -0.46 11.79
C ALA A 112 9.40 -1.40 11.92
N ASP A 113 8.34 -0.95 12.59
CA ASP A 113 7.13 -1.77 12.80
C ASP A 113 6.19 -1.82 11.58
N GLN A 114 6.45 -0.99 10.57
CA GLN A 114 5.57 -0.81 9.41
C GLN A 114 6.18 -1.27 8.09
N LEU A 115 7.50 -1.24 7.98
CA LEU A 115 8.24 -1.55 6.76
C LEU A 115 9.34 -2.55 7.06
N GLY A 116 9.38 -3.64 6.29
CA GLY A 116 10.51 -4.57 6.32
C GLY A 116 11.75 -4.00 5.63
N ASP A 117 12.90 -4.62 5.86
CA ASP A 117 14.19 -4.16 5.31
C ASP A 117 14.17 -4.03 3.78
N ASP A 118 13.58 -4.98 3.07
CA ASP A 118 13.46 -4.94 1.61
C ASP A 118 12.61 -3.75 1.14
N GLN A 119 11.54 -3.42 1.87
CA GLN A 119 10.69 -2.28 1.58
C GLN A 119 11.44 -0.96 1.81
N ILE A 120 12.21 -0.88 2.89
CA ILE A 120 13.08 0.28 3.18
C ILE A 120 14.13 0.43 2.07
N ALA A 121 14.78 -0.66 1.65
CA ALA A 121 15.74 -0.64 0.55
C ALA A 121 15.11 -0.15 -0.76
N GLN A 122 13.88 -0.57 -1.07
CA GLN A 122 13.15 -0.09 -2.22
C GLN A 122 12.86 1.42 -2.16
N VAL A 123 12.46 1.94 -0.98
CA VAL A 123 12.26 3.38 -0.77
C VAL A 123 13.58 4.14 -0.96
N ILE A 124 14.70 3.64 -0.41
CA ILE A 124 16.01 4.27 -0.57
C ILE A 124 16.38 4.37 -2.05
N ARG A 125 16.17 3.31 -2.83
CA ARG A 125 16.40 3.34 -4.29
C ARG A 125 15.58 4.43 -4.98
N PHE A 126 14.32 4.63 -4.57
CA PHE A 126 13.49 5.72 -5.08
C PHE A 126 14.04 7.09 -4.67
N VAL A 127 14.45 7.27 -3.42
CA VAL A 127 15.08 8.50 -2.91
C VAL A 127 16.36 8.83 -3.67
N ARG A 128 17.18 7.85 -4.02
CA ARG A 128 18.37 8.04 -4.89
C ARG A 128 18.01 8.52 -6.28
N ALA A 129 16.91 8.00 -6.86
CA ALA A 129 16.44 8.45 -8.17
C ALA A 129 16.02 9.93 -8.14
N LEU A 130 15.36 10.38 -7.07
CA LEU A 130 14.96 11.79 -6.90
C LEU A 130 16.17 12.75 -6.93
N GLY A 131 17.29 12.38 -6.32
CA GLY A 131 18.53 13.18 -6.34
C GLY A 131 19.17 13.30 -7.72
N LYS A 132 19.01 12.29 -8.59
CA LYS A 132 19.55 12.31 -9.96
C LYS A 132 18.75 13.24 -10.86
N THR A 133 17.43 13.28 -10.71
CA THR A 133 16.54 14.18 -11.49
C THR A 133 16.74 15.65 -11.14
N ALA A 134 17.33 15.97 -9.98
CA ALA A 134 17.63 17.34 -9.56
C ALA A 134 18.85 17.98 -10.23
N LYS A 135 19.67 17.15 -10.88
CA LYS A 135 20.97 17.57 -11.40
C LYS A 135 20.90 18.02 -12.87
N LYS A 136 19.71 18.33 -13.38
CA LYS A 136 19.44 18.69 -14.76
C LYS A 136 19.08 20.17 -14.87
#